data_AF-V8CJQ1-F1
#
_entry.id   AF-V8CJQ1-F1
#
_cell.length_a   1.000
_cell.length_b   1.000
_cell.length_c   1.000
_cell.angle_alpha   90.00
_cell.angle_beta   90.00
_cell.angle_gamma   90.00
#
_symmetry.space_group_name_H-M   'P 1'
#
loop_
_entity.id
_entity.type
_entity.pdbx_description
1 polymer ?
#
loop_
_entity_poly.entity_id
_entity_poly.type
_entity_poly.pdbx_seq_one_letter_code
_entity_poly.pdbx_strand_id
1 'polypeptide(L)'
;MGAKIIYNLKGIGRMLLPRAIPQALLESKLKSIFTLDARTLDSIAARVAHYHKLNTHFSPKPFALPSTKPVRDTIVPPHFGYLRDNKLSKDHSSVYFYDSYQWTRCFPDHFVWNYEFSDVNYYLTSPAITKTRPIDGRVKILIGGGAEFERVGFRAKNGDCSGESAVITTQGNSLDSPCKAPFLSPKSNREQFSVESTSDNSILLQLEKHRHFSFIHDPIPYEKKRDLLFFRGACPQEHRSRFLHQYFSHPLCDLGHTGGADEHPTYTKPKIPKKEHLHYKFLLSLEGNDVASNLKWILGSNSLCIMPKPRYESWFMEEKLEANVHYALLNDDYGNLDSLLEFFIAHPKDAQEIIHNANTYCQAFQNPRIEEACNLLVLRKYFYLSDQGDLSPNERALLGL
;
A
#
# COMPACT_ATOMS: atom_id res chain seq x y z
N MET A 1 14.01 -20.72 -9.99
CA MET A 1 14.73 -21.22 -8.79
C MET A 1 15.95 -20.36 -8.44
N GLY A 2 16.76 -19.89 -9.41
CA GLY A 2 17.97 -19.09 -9.14
C GLY A 2 17.77 -17.75 -8.41
N ALA A 3 16.73 -16.96 -8.73
CA ALA A 3 16.54 -15.63 -8.13
C ALA A 3 16.37 -15.65 -6.59
N LYS A 4 15.63 -16.64 -6.06
CA LYS A 4 15.42 -16.79 -4.61
C LYS A 4 16.70 -17.25 -3.90
N ILE A 5 17.48 -18.13 -4.54
CA ILE A 5 18.77 -18.59 -4.01
C ILE A 5 19.75 -17.42 -3.91
N ILE A 6 19.90 -16.64 -5.00
CA ILE A 6 20.77 -15.45 -5.02
C ILE A 6 20.32 -14.43 -3.95
N TYR A 7 19.01 -14.21 -3.82
CA TYR A 7 18.46 -13.33 -2.79
C TYR A 7 18.84 -13.79 -1.37
N ASN A 8 18.66 -15.07 -1.07
CA ASN A 8 19.02 -15.64 0.23
C ASN A 8 20.53 -15.58 0.50
N LEU A 9 21.37 -15.90 -0.50
CA LEU A 9 22.83 -15.81 -0.38
C LEU A 9 23.30 -14.38 -0.07
N LYS A 10 22.70 -13.37 -0.72
CA LYS A 10 22.96 -11.96 -0.39
C LYS A 10 22.55 -11.64 1.05
N GLY A 11 21.41 -12.16 1.52
CA GLY A 11 20.96 -12.02 2.90
C GLY A 11 21.96 -12.59 3.90
N ILE A 12 22.39 -13.85 3.70
CA ILE A 12 23.37 -14.54 4.53
C ILE A 12 24.72 -13.82 4.52
N GLY A 13 25.21 -13.41 3.34
CA GLY A 13 26.47 -12.66 3.22
C GLY A 13 26.45 -11.35 4.03
N ARG A 14 25.30 -10.69 4.14
CA ARG A 14 25.16 -9.51 5.00
C ARG A 14 25.20 -9.82 6.49
N MET A 15 24.74 -11.01 6.89
CA MET A 15 24.80 -11.45 8.29
C MET A 15 26.23 -11.78 8.72
N LEU A 16 27.03 -12.34 7.81
CA LEU A 16 28.43 -12.67 8.07
C LEU A 16 29.34 -11.44 8.13
N LEU A 17 28.91 -10.31 7.55
CA LEU A 17 29.64 -9.05 7.63
C LEU A 17 29.47 -8.42 9.03
N PRO A 18 30.57 -8.18 9.79
CA PRO A 18 30.50 -7.49 11.08
C PRO A 18 29.79 -6.14 10.97
N ARG A 19 28.84 -5.85 11.87
CA ARG A 19 28.04 -4.61 11.84
C ARG A 19 28.86 -3.33 11.97
N ALA A 20 30.03 -3.40 12.61
CA ALA A 20 30.96 -2.27 12.70
C ALA A 20 31.34 -1.71 11.31
N ILE A 21 31.39 -2.55 10.27
CA ILE A 21 31.73 -2.12 8.91
C ILE A 21 30.62 -1.24 8.29
N PRO A 22 29.37 -1.71 8.11
CA PRO A 22 28.30 -0.85 7.59
C PRO A 22 27.98 0.34 8.51
N GLN A 23 28.15 0.22 9.82
CA GLN A 23 28.02 1.35 10.76
C GLN A 23 29.07 2.43 10.49
N ALA A 24 30.35 2.06 10.34
CA ALA A 24 31.42 3.01 10.02
C ALA A 24 31.25 3.67 8.64
N LEU A 25 30.59 2.99 7.69
CA LEU A 25 30.33 3.50 6.35
C LEU A 25 29.07 4.36 6.23
N LEU A 26 28.21 4.42 7.26
CA LEU A 26 26.92 5.12 7.19
C LEU A 26 27.10 6.59 6.82
N GLU A 27 27.99 7.30 7.51
CA GLU A 27 28.25 8.73 7.25
C GLU A 27 28.69 9.01 5.81
N SER A 28 29.58 8.17 5.27
CA SER A 28 30.04 8.30 3.88
C SER A 28 28.89 8.06 2.89
N LYS A 29 28.03 7.06 3.16
CA LYS A 29 26.84 6.78 2.36
C LYS A 29 25.87 7.95 2.38
N LEU A 30 25.58 8.53 3.54
CA LEU A 30 24.70 9.69 3.67
C LEU A 30 25.26 10.89 2.90
N LYS A 31 26.56 11.20 3.05
CA LYS A 31 27.22 12.26 2.27
C LYS A 31 27.12 12.02 0.76
N SER A 32 27.21 10.78 0.31
CA SER A 32 27.10 10.43 -1.12
C SER A 32 25.71 10.67 -1.72
N ILE A 33 24.66 10.77 -0.89
CA ILE A 33 23.30 11.12 -1.35
C ILE A 33 23.30 12.59 -1.82
N PHE A 34 23.94 13.48 -1.07
CA PHE A 34 23.98 14.92 -1.37
C PHE A 34 24.92 15.30 -2.52
N THR A 35 25.53 14.32 -3.20
CA THR A 35 26.23 14.54 -4.47
C THR A 35 25.32 14.36 -5.68
N LEU A 36 24.05 13.98 -5.47
CA LEU A 36 23.05 13.85 -6.53
C LEU A 36 22.58 15.24 -6.96
N ASP A 37 22.03 15.34 -8.18
CA ASP A 37 21.46 16.58 -8.66
C ASP A 37 20.19 16.97 -7.90
N ALA A 38 19.84 18.26 -7.94
CA ALA A 38 18.71 18.81 -7.18
C ALA A 38 17.38 18.11 -7.48
N ARG A 39 17.09 17.75 -8.74
CA ARG A 39 15.82 17.09 -9.09
C ARG A 39 15.75 15.69 -8.49
N THR A 40 16.86 14.97 -8.48
CA THR A 40 16.94 13.66 -7.83
C THR A 40 16.77 13.78 -6.31
N LEU A 41 17.38 14.80 -5.69
CA LEU A 41 17.19 15.07 -4.26
C LEU A 41 15.74 15.42 -3.92
N ASP A 42 15.08 16.27 -4.72
CA ASP A 42 13.67 16.60 -4.55
C ASP A 42 12.77 15.36 -4.67
N SER A 43 13.07 14.47 -5.62
CA SER A 43 12.37 13.20 -5.77
C SER A 43 12.55 12.29 -4.55
N ILE A 44 13.77 12.19 -4.01
CA ILE A 44 14.06 11.44 -2.78
C ILE A 44 13.29 12.04 -1.61
N ALA A 45 13.32 13.37 -1.43
CA ALA A 45 12.61 14.07 -0.36
C ALA A 45 11.10 13.79 -0.41
N ALA A 46 10.49 13.95 -1.59
CA ALA A 46 9.06 13.69 -1.80
C ALA A 46 8.69 12.23 -1.45
N ARG A 47 9.52 11.27 -1.85
CA ARG A 47 9.31 9.84 -1.53
C ARG A 47 9.46 9.55 -0.04
N VAL A 48 10.48 10.08 0.63
CA VAL A 48 10.68 9.88 2.07
C VAL A 48 9.53 10.51 2.87
N ALA A 49 9.05 11.69 2.48
CA ALA A 49 7.87 12.33 3.08
C ALA A 49 6.60 11.46 2.90
N HIS A 50 6.46 10.80 1.75
CA HIS A 50 5.36 9.88 1.49
C HIS A 50 5.43 8.62 2.37
N TYR A 51 6.63 8.02 2.50
CA TYR A 51 6.85 6.81 3.30
C TYR A 51 6.76 7.06 4.80
N HIS A 52 7.24 8.22 5.26
CA HIS A 52 7.32 8.61 6.67
C HIS A 52 6.64 9.96 6.89
N LYS A 53 5.33 9.91 7.19
CA LYS A 53 4.45 11.08 7.28
C LYS A 53 4.62 11.91 8.56
N LEU A 54 5.14 11.33 9.64
CA LEU A 54 5.35 12.02 10.91
C LEU A 54 6.46 13.06 10.82
N ASN A 55 6.27 14.20 11.52
CA ASN A 55 7.27 15.25 11.72
C ASN A 55 7.40 15.66 13.20
N THR A 56 6.78 14.90 14.09
CA THR A 56 6.82 15.12 15.54
C THR A 56 7.59 14.01 16.22
N HIS A 57 8.22 14.36 17.35
CA HIS A 57 8.96 13.40 18.15
C HIS A 57 8.01 12.36 18.78
N PHE A 58 8.49 11.13 18.89
CA PHE A 58 7.78 10.00 19.50
C PHE A 58 8.74 9.10 20.27
N SER A 59 8.22 8.20 21.10
CA SER A 59 9.05 7.28 21.88
C SER A 59 8.60 5.84 21.62
N PRO A 60 9.41 5.00 20.94
CA PRO A 60 9.14 3.58 20.80
C PRO A 60 9.11 2.93 22.19
N LYS A 61 8.07 2.13 22.46
CA LYS A 61 7.87 1.48 23.77
C LYS A 61 7.51 0.00 23.58
N PRO A 62 7.86 -0.87 24.54
CA PRO A 62 7.35 -2.25 24.55
C PRO A 62 5.83 -2.27 24.66
N PHE A 63 5.20 -3.16 23.89
CA PHE A 63 3.76 -3.43 23.95
C PHE A 63 3.49 -4.90 24.29
N ALA A 64 2.39 -5.17 24.96
CA ALA A 64 1.85 -6.53 25.03
C ALA A 64 1.29 -6.89 23.66
N LEU A 65 1.86 -7.91 23.02
CA LEU A 65 1.40 -8.37 21.72
C LEU A 65 0.03 -9.05 21.85
N PRO A 66 -0.88 -8.83 20.89
CA PRO A 66 -2.15 -9.53 20.87
C PRO A 66 -1.93 -11.03 20.74
N SER A 67 -2.71 -11.83 21.47
CA SER A 67 -2.66 -13.30 21.42
C SER A 67 -3.22 -13.88 20.12
N THR A 68 -3.96 -13.07 19.36
CA THR A 68 -4.60 -13.44 18.10
C THR A 68 -4.03 -12.62 16.96
N LYS A 69 -4.13 -13.16 15.74
CA LYS A 69 -3.78 -12.41 14.53
C LYS A 69 -4.61 -11.12 14.46
N PRO A 70 -4.00 -9.98 14.07
CA PRO A 70 -4.71 -8.75 13.82
C PRO A 70 -5.88 -8.95 12.85
N VAL A 71 -7.00 -8.30 13.13
CA VAL A 71 -8.17 -8.27 12.26
C VAL A 71 -8.08 -7.00 11.41
N ARG A 72 -8.50 -7.10 10.14
CA ARG A 72 -8.56 -5.96 9.23
C ARG A 72 -9.32 -4.77 9.85
N ASP A 73 -8.85 -3.56 9.57
CA ASP A 73 -9.44 -2.29 10.03
C ASP A 73 -9.53 -2.13 11.56
N THR A 74 -8.80 -2.94 12.33
CA THR A 74 -8.65 -2.76 13.78
C THR A 74 -7.41 -1.95 14.13
N ILE A 75 -7.28 -1.57 15.39
CA ILE A 75 -6.10 -0.90 15.93
C ILE A 75 -5.32 -1.91 16.76
N VAL A 76 -4.05 -2.13 16.44
CA VAL A 76 -3.19 -3.08 17.16
C VAL A 76 -1.86 -2.46 17.55
N PRO A 77 -1.25 -2.88 18.68
CA PRO A 77 0.10 -2.47 19.00
C PRO A 77 1.13 -3.14 18.08
N PRO A 78 2.16 -2.40 17.64
CA PRO A 78 3.24 -2.99 16.86
C PRO A 78 4.18 -3.84 17.73
N HIS A 79 5.05 -4.62 17.09
CA HIS A 79 6.18 -5.26 17.76
C HIS A 79 7.22 -4.21 18.15
N PHE A 80 7.99 -4.50 19.21
CA PHE A 80 9.08 -3.66 19.70
C PHE A 80 10.36 -4.49 19.83
N GLY A 81 11.51 -3.88 19.61
CA GLY A 81 12.79 -4.52 19.93
C GLY A 81 13.99 -3.59 19.78
N TYR A 82 15.17 -4.10 20.14
CA TYR A 82 16.44 -3.45 19.78
C TYR A 82 16.86 -3.87 18.37
N LEU A 83 17.60 -3.02 17.67
CA LEU A 83 18.16 -3.36 16.35
C LEU A 83 19.10 -4.55 16.45
N ARG A 84 19.81 -4.72 17.58
CA ARG A 84 20.65 -5.89 17.78
C ARG A 84 19.89 -7.21 17.75
N ASP A 85 18.63 -7.18 18.15
CA ASP A 85 17.74 -8.32 18.23
C ASP A 85 16.97 -8.57 16.93
N ASN A 86 17.15 -7.74 15.89
CA ASN A 86 16.68 -8.05 14.55
C ASN A 86 17.49 -9.22 13.99
N LYS A 87 16.92 -10.42 14.08
CA LYS A 87 17.53 -11.71 13.71
C LYS A 87 16.49 -12.61 13.04
N LEU A 88 16.95 -13.66 12.37
CA LEU A 88 16.06 -14.70 11.85
C LEU A 88 15.26 -15.31 13.01
N SER A 89 13.92 -15.28 12.89
CA SER A 89 12.99 -15.98 13.78
C SER A 89 12.10 -16.94 12.98
N LYS A 90 11.46 -17.86 13.70
CA LYS A 90 10.38 -18.70 13.15
C LYS A 90 9.06 -17.92 13.04
N ASP A 91 8.93 -16.79 13.74
CA ASP A 91 7.69 -16.02 13.83
C ASP A 91 7.38 -15.23 12.55
N HIS A 92 8.40 -14.89 11.77
CA HIS A 92 8.26 -14.12 10.54
C HIS A 92 9.03 -14.77 9.38
N SER A 93 8.55 -14.52 8.16
CA SER A 93 9.25 -14.93 6.94
C SER A 93 10.66 -14.32 6.90
N SER A 94 11.66 -15.13 6.53
CA SER A 94 13.06 -14.70 6.41
C SER A 94 13.25 -13.52 5.44
N VAL A 95 12.29 -13.27 4.55
CA VAL A 95 12.34 -12.16 3.58
C VAL A 95 12.21 -10.80 4.30
N TYR A 96 11.31 -10.67 5.28
CA TYR A 96 11.20 -9.44 6.08
C TYR A 96 12.49 -9.17 6.85
N PHE A 97 13.08 -10.21 7.43
CA PHE A 97 14.37 -10.10 8.08
C PHE A 97 15.46 -9.65 7.10
N TYR A 98 15.65 -10.31 5.94
CA TYR A 98 16.72 -9.94 5.02
C TYR A 98 16.60 -8.53 4.47
N ASP A 99 15.37 -8.06 4.24
CA ASP A 99 15.12 -6.71 3.75
C ASP A 99 15.33 -5.65 4.83
N SER A 100 14.80 -5.86 6.03
CA SER A 100 15.01 -4.91 7.13
C SER A 100 16.46 -4.92 7.64
N TYR A 101 17.09 -6.09 7.74
CA TYR A 101 18.47 -6.26 8.20
C TYR A 101 19.48 -5.61 7.26
N GLN A 102 19.17 -5.52 5.96
CA GLN A 102 20.02 -4.81 5.00
C GLN A 102 20.32 -3.37 5.44
N TRP A 103 19.32 -2.69 6.02
CA TRP A 103 19.39 -1.28 6.37
C TRP A 103 19.63 -1.05 7.86
N THR A 104 18.94 -1.79 8.74
CA THR A 104 19.06 -1.63 10.20
C THR A 104 20.46 -1.90 10.72
N ARG A 105 21.23 -2.79 10.08
CA ARG A 105 22.63 -3.08 10.45
C ARG A 105 23.60 -1.89 10.29
N CYS A 106 23.19 -0.81 9.65
CA CYS A 106 23.99 0.41 9.52
C CYS A 106 23.91 1.31 10.77
N PHE A 107 23.02 1.02 11.71
CA PHE A 107 22.75 1.87 12.87
C PHE A 107 23.26 1.21 14.17
N PRO A 108 23.46 1.98 15.26
CA PRO A 108 23.88 1.45 16.54
C PRO A 108 22.97 0.35 17.08
N ASP A 109 23.59 -0.70 17.63
CA ASP A 109 22.92 -1.91 18.11
C ASP A 109 21.90 -1.67 19.24
N HIS A 110 22.10 -0.60 20.03
CA HIS A 110 21.25 -0.25 21.16
C HIS A 110 20.03 0.60 20.77
N PHE A 111 19.91 1.01 19.50
CA PHE A 111 18.71 1.68 19.04
C PHE A 111 17.52 0.70 19.10
N VAL A 112 16.35 1.25 19.35
CA VAL A 112 15.07 0.56 19.42
C VAL A 112 14.16 1.02 18.28
N TRP A 113 13.21 0.17 17.94
CA TRP A 113 12.22 0.44 16.91
C TRP A 113 10.95 -0.35 17.18
N ASN A 114 9.85 0.17 16.66
CA ASN A 114 8.63 -0.59 16.47
C ASN A 114 8.58 -1.10 15.02
N TYR A 115 8.07 -2.31 14.82
CA TYR A 115 7.92 -2.90 13.49
C TYR A 115 6.69 -3.80 13.41
N GLU A 116 6.22 -4.03 12.18
CA GLU A 116 5.15 -4.98 11.90
C GLU A 116 5.46 -5.75 10.60
N PHE A 117 5.87 -7.01 10.75
CA PHE A 117 6.30 -7.88 9.65
C PHE A 117 5.17 -8.79 9.17
N SER A 118 4.16 -8.18 8.58
CA SER A 118 2.96 -8.84 8.07
C SER A 118 2.32 -8.05 6.93
N ASP A 119 1.19 -8.56 6.43
CA ASP A 119 0.31 -7.87 5.48
C ASP A 119 -0.56 -6.88 6.29
N VAL A 120 -0.03 -5.70 6.58
CA VAL A 120 -0.72 -4.69 7.40
C VAL A 120 -1.90 -4.13 6.60
N ASN A 121 -3.09 -4.52 7.04
CA ASN A 121 -4.40 -4.06 6.57
C ASN A 121 -5.26 -3.54 7.73
N TYR A 122 -4.59 -3.04 8.75
CA TYR A 122 -5.09 -2.52 10.01
C TYR A 122 -4.21 -1.33 10.43
N TYR A 123 -4.53 -0.69 11.56
CA TYR A 123 -3.87 0.51 12.05
C TYR A 123 -3.01 0.19 13.28
N LEU A 124 -1.97 0.99 13.48
CA LEU A 124 -1.00 0.79 14.56
C LEU A 124 -1.16 1.87 15.63
N THR A 125 -1.09 1.46 16.90
CA THR A 125 -1.18 2.39 18.05
C THR A 125 0.03 3.30 18.19
N SER A 126 1.14 2.99 17.52
CA SER A 126 2.41 3.71 17.65
C SER A 126 3.20 3.66 16.33
N PRO A 127 4.02 4.69 16.04
CA PRO A 127 4.87 4.72 14.84
C PRO A 127 5.74 3.48 14.70
N ALA A 128 5.60 2.76 13.59
CA ALA A 128 6.30 1.51 13.35
C ALA A 128 6.66 1.32 11.86
N ILE A 129 7.74 0.58 11.64
CA ILE A 129 8.18 0.18 10.31
C ILE A 129 7.30 -0.95 9.77
N THR A 130 6.66 -0.74 8.63
CA THR A 130 5.76 -1.71 7.99
C THR A 130 6.09 -1.89 6.50
N LYS A 131 5.60 -3.00 5.92
CA LYS A 131 5.64 -3.24 4.47
C LYS A 131 4.54 -2.47 3.75
N THR A 132 3.34 -2.48 4.35
CA THR A 132 2.12 -1.91 3.79
C THR A 132 1.36 -1.11 4.83
N ARG A 133 0.35 -0.36 4.38
CA ARG A 133 -0.67 0.28 5.22
C ARG A 133 -1.95 0.54 4.41
N PRO A 134 -3.11 0.70 5.06
CA PRO A 134 -4.32 1.23 4.41
C PRO A 134 -4.09 2.64 3.83
N ILE A 135 -4.62 2.91 2.63
CA ILE A 135 -4.59 4.24 1.99
C ILE A 135 -5.63 5.15 2.65
N ASP A 136 -6.85 4.65 2.87
CA ASP A 136 -7.90 5.41 3.52
C ASP A 136 -7.66 5.47 5.05
N GLY A 137 -7.49 6.67 5.59
CA GLY A 137 -7.46 6.92 7.05
C GLY A 137 -8.84 6.81 7.72
N ARG A 138 -9.84 6.20 7.06
CA ARG A 138 -11.23 6.19 7.51
C ARG A 138 -11.51 5.04 8.47
N VAL A 139 -10.85 5.10 9.62
CA VAL A 139 -11.34 4.40 10.79
C VAL A 139 -11.53 5.45 11.89
N LYS A 140 -12.69 6.11 11.85
CA LYS A 140 -13.29 6.67 13.06
C LYS A 140 -13.85 5.49 13.87
N ILE A 141 -13.01 4.78 14.61
CA ILE A 141 -13.55 3.88 15.65
C ILE A 141 -13.98 4.75 16.81
N LEU A 142 -15.30 4.91 16.95
CA LEU A 142 -15.93 5.26 18.22
C LEU A 142 -15.72 4.07 19.17
N ILE A 143 -14.72 4.15 20.03
CA ILE A 143 -14.66 3.24 21.19
C ILE A 143 -15.59 3.83 22.25
N GLY A 144 -16.83 3.34 22.33
CA GLY A 144 -17.70 3.54 23.49
C GLY A 144 -19.19 3.34 23.26
N GLY A 145 -19.72 2.19 23.73
CA GLY A 145 -21.12 1.99 24.10
C GLY A 145 -22.04 1.54 22.98
N GLY A 146 -22.69 0.38 23.17
CA GLY A 146 -23.56 -0.23 22.18
C GLY A 146 -24.75 0.63 21.77
N ALA A 147 -25.00 0.67 20.47
CA ALA A 147 -26.32 0.95 19.89
C ALA A 147 -26.37 0.26 18.52
N GLU A 148 -27.52 -0.35 18.24
CA GLU A 148 -27.79 -1.17 17.06
C GLU A 148 -27.59 -0.41 15.74
N PHE A 149 -27.18 -1.15 14.71
CA PHE A 149 -27.05 -0.70 13.34
C PHE A 149 -28.41 -0.28 12.75
N GLU A 150 -28.59 1.01 12.45
CA GLU A 150 -29.47 1.39 11.34
C GLU A 150 -28.66 1.48 10.04
N ARG A 151 -29.01 0.61 9.08
CA ARG A 151 -28.50 0.64 7.72
C ARG A 151 -28.94 1.94 7.05
N VAL A 152 -27.99 2.82 6.71
CA VAL A 152 -28.26 3.88 5.74
C VAL A 152 -28.28 3.25 4.35
N GLY A 153 -29.45 2.77 3.95
CA GLY A 153 -29.72 2.32 2.58
C GLY A 153 -29.83 3.51 1.64
N PHE A 154 -28.93 3.59 0.66
CA PHE A 154 -29.10 4.49 -0.48
C PHE A 154 -30.24 3.96 -1.34
N ARG A 155 -31.42 4.59 -1.23
CA ARG A 155 -32.55 4.30 -2.11
C ARG A 155 -32.37 5.09 -3.41
N ALA A 156 -32.05 4.38 -4.48
CA ALA A 156 -32.23 4.88 -5.83
C ALA A 156 -33.71 5.26 -6.04
N LYS A 157 -33.96 6.42 -6.64
CA LYS A 157 -35.25 6.76 -7.25
C LYS A 157 -34.99 7.23 -8.68
N ASN A 158 -35.34 6.37 -9.63
CA ASN A 158 -35.79 6.78 -10.96
C ASN A 158 -37.29 6.46 -11.03
N GLY A 159 -38.06 7.32 -11.70
CA GLY A 159 -39.45 7.03 -12.09
C GLY A 159 -40.39 8.24 -12.07
N ASP A 160 -40.28 9.08 -13.10
CA ASP A 160 -41.32 9.71 -13.94
C ASP A 160 -42.66 10.28 -13.44
N CYS A 161 -42.91 11.48 -13.99
CA CYS A 161 -44.15 12.07 -14.54
C CYS A 161 -45.33 12.43 -13.62
N SER A 162 -45.62 13.74 -13.49
CA SER A 162 -46.71 14.48 -14.18
C SER A 162 -47.16 15.75 -13.42
N GLY A 163 -47.56 16.80 -14.16
CA GLY A 163 -48.56 17.78 -13.69
C GLY A 163 -48.11 19.20 -13.35
N GLU A 164 -48.24 20.09 -14.35
CA GLU A 164 -48.75 21.48 -14.31
C GLU A 164 -48.20 22.61 -13.38
N SER A 165 -47.80 23.68 -14.08
CA SER A 165 -47.87 25.14 -13.87
C SER A 165 -48.49 25.75 -12.60
N ALA A 166 -47.81 26.75 -11.99
CA ALA A 166 -48.14 28.18 -12.15
C ALA A 166 -47.34 29.13 -11.22
N VAL A 167 -46.75 30.14 -11.86
CA VAL A 167 -46.44 31.55 -11.52
C VAL A 167 -46.83 32.17 -10.14
N ILE A 168 -45.94 33.09 -9.70
CA ILE A 168 -46.13 34.41 -9.02
C ILE A 168 -45.44 34.58 -7.63
N THR A 169 -44.29 35.27 -7.67
CA THR A 169 -43.89 36.50 -6.94
C THR A 169 -44.39 36.78 -5.52
N THR A 170 -43.49 37.06 -4.57
CA THR A 170 -43.37 38.37 -3.85
C THR A 170 -42.25 38.39 -2.79
N GLN A 171 -41.64 39.57 -2.67
CA GLN A 171 -40.58 39.98 -1.73
C GLN A 171 -41.10 40.14 -0.29
N GLY A 172 -40.22 40.03 0.69
CA GLY A 172 -40.46 40.49 2.07
C GLY A 172 -39.20 40.45 2.93
N ASN A 173 -38.60 41.62 3.17
CA ASN A 173 -37.43 41.84 4.00
C ASN A 173 -37.77 41.92 5.50
N SER A 174 -36.75 41.61 6.30
CA SER A 174 -36.31 42.33 7.52
C SER A 174 -36.70 41.81 8.93
N LEU A 175 -35.63 41.73 9.73
CA LEU A 175 -35.45 42.16 11.12
C LEU A 175 -35.62 41.16 12.28
N ASP A 176 -34.53 41.12 13.06
CA ASP A 176 -34.42 41.06 14.51
C ASP A 176 -34.45 39.70 15.27
N SER A 177 -33.22 39.30 15.68
CA SER A 177 -32.89 38.75 17.00
C SER A 177 -33.42 39.65 18.15
N PRO A 178 -33.66 39.19 19.40
CA PRO A 178 -32.66 38.49 20.21
C PRO A 178 -33.20 37.51 21.31
N CYS A 179 -32.25 36.89 22.02
CA CYS A 179 -32.25 36.59 23.48
C CYS A 179 -31.91 35.14 23.92
N LYS A 180 -30.70 35.08 24.50
CA LYS A 180 -30.09 34.14 25.46
C LYS A 180 -31.04 33.41 26.42
N ALA A 181 -30.72 32.13 26.70
CA ALA A 181 -30.30 31.65 28.03
C ALA A 181 -29.90 30.16 28.05
N PRO A 182 -29.11 29.71 29.04
CA PRO A 182 -28.15 28.60 28.93
C PRO A 182 -28.59 27.34 29.69
N PHE A 183 -28.08 26.17 29.32
CA PHE A 183 -28.04 25.02 30.21
C PHE A 183 -26.63 24.43 30.27
N LEU A 184 -26.03 24.56 31.45
CA LEU A 184 -24.80 23.91 31.86
C LEU A 184 -25.08 22.41 32.02
N SER A 185 -24.20 21.56 31.49
CA SER A 185 -24.09 20.17 31.93
C SER A 185 -22.72 19.93 32.58
N PRO A 186 -22.62 19.06 33.59
CA PRO A 186 -21.42 18.94 34.41
C PRO A 186 -20.31 18.20 33.67
N LYS A 187 -19.10 18.76 33.72
CA LYS A 187 -17.87 18.06 33.38
C LYS A 187 -17.66 16.89 34.35
N SER A 188 -17.89 15.67 33.90
CA SER A 188 -17.24 14.50 34.49
C SER A 188 -15.90 14.32 33.76
N ASN A 189 -14.83 14.82 34.36
CA ASN A 189 -13.47 14.48 33.95
C ASN A 189 -13.23 13.00 34.27
N ARG A 190 -13.48 12.13 33.31
CA ARG A 190 -12.80 10.85 33.20
C ARG A 190 -11.87 11.01 32.02
N GLU A 191 -10.57 11.13 32.28
CA GLU A 191 -9.56 11.08 31.22
C GLU A 191 -9.67 9.70 30.55
N GLN A 192 -10.47 9.65 29.49
CA GLN A 192 -10.54 8.54 28.58
C GLN A 192 -9.33 8.72 27.66
N PHE A 193 -8.34 7.84 27.78
CA PHE A 193 -7.28 7.71 26.78
C PHE A 193 -7.93 7.31 25.45
N SER A 194 -8.29 8.29 24.62
CA SER A 194 -8.64 8.05 23.24
C SER A 194 -7.35 7.75 22.49
N VAL A 195 -7.14 6.47 22.16
CA VAL A 195 -6.07 6.09 21.23
C VAL A 195 -6.54 6.51 19.84
N GLU A 196 -6.21 7.75 19.46
CA GLU A 196 -6.28 8.17 18.06
C GLU A 196 -5.12 7.49 17.32
N SER A 197 -5.42 6.50 16.47
CA SER A 197 -4.44 5.94 15.54
C SER A 197 -4.80 6.36 14.13
N THR A 198 -3.85 6.99 13.43
CA THR A 198 -3.98 7.27 11.99
C THR A 198 -3.14 6.28 11.19
N SER A 199 -3.36 6.21 9.87
CA SER A 199 -2.46 5.47 8.97
C SER A 199 -1.01 6.01 8.99
N ASP A 200 -0.79 7.19 9.57
CA ASP A 200 0.53 7.84 9.63
C ASP A 200 1.50 7.13 10.59
N ASN A 201 0.99 6.34 11.53
CA ASN A 201 1.81 5.48 12.37
C ASN A 201 2.47 4.34 11.58
N SER A 202 2.00 4.04 10.37
CA SER A 202 2.65 3.04 9.51
C SER A 202 3.68 3.71 8.61
N ILE A 203 4.95 3.52 8.95
CA ILE A 203 6.11 4.05 8.24
C ILE A 203 6.61 2.98 7.26
N LEU A 204 6.55 3.28 5.97
CA LEU A 204 6.84 2.29 4.94
C LEU A 204 8.36 2.09 4.78
N LEU A 205 8.80 0.84 4.80
CA LEU A 205 10.14 0.43 4.37
C LEU A 205 10.02 -0.58 3.22
N GLN A 206 11.04 -0.68 2.36
CA GLN A 206 11.01 -1.61 1.23
C GLN A 206 11.19 -3.06 1.68
N LEU A 207 10.11 -3.68 2.14
CA LEU A 207 10.05 -5.04 2.66
C LEU A 207 9.39 -6.00 1.65
N GLU A 208 9.66 -7.31 1.81
CA GLU A 208 9.27 -8.36 0.87
C GLU A 208 9.64 -8.09 -0.60
N LYS A 209 10.79 -7.45 -0.82
CA LYS A 209 11.16 -6.94 -2.14
C LYS A 209 11.34 -8.03 -3.19
N HIS A 210 11.74 -9.23 -2.76
CA HIS A 210 11.88 -10.36 -3.67
C HIS A 210 10.55 -10.74 -4.35
N ARG A 211 9.43 -10.61 -3.63
CA ARG A 211 8.09 -10.96 -4.12
C ARG A 211 7.47 -9.81 -4.91
N HIS A 212 7.60 -8.59 -4.41
CA HIS A 212 6.87 -7.43 -4.96
C HIS A 212 7.68 -6.64 -5.99
N PHE A 213 8.99 -6.45 -5.79
CA PHE A 213 9.82 -5.58 -6.63
C PHE A 213 10.60 -6.38 -7.69
N SER A 214 9.90 -7.31 -8.35
CA SER A 214 10.41 -8.07 -9.50
C SER A 214 9.75 -7.57 -10.79
N PHE A 215 10.33 -6.55 -11.43
CA PHE A 215 9.89 -6.11 -12.75
C PHE A 215 10.19 -7.17 -13.80
N ILE A 216 9.36 -7.25 -14.84
CA ILE A 216 9.50 -8.22 -15.93
C ILE A 216 9.80 -7.49 -17.22
N HIS A 217 10.71 -8.04 -18.03
CA HIS A 217 10.85 -7.60 -19.41
C HIS A 217 9.81 -8.31 -20.26
N ASP A 218 8.97 -7.53 -20.92
CA ASP A 218 7.94 -8.03 -21.82
C ASP A 218 8.31 -7.72 -23.28
N PRO A 219 8.77 -8.73 -24.06
CA PRO A 219 9.16 -8.53 -25.44
C PRO A 219 7.96 -8.56 -26.41
N ILE A 220 6.74 -8.84 -25.93
CA ILE A 220 5.57 -9.06 -26.78
C ILE A 220 4.87 -7.72 -26.99
N PRO A 221 4.73 -7.21 -28.23
CA PRO A 221 3.94 -6.01 -28.52
C PRO A 221 2.46 -6.22 -28.18
N TYR A 222 1.79 -5.16 -27.73
CA TYR A 222 0.39 -5.22 -27.29
C TYR A 222 -0.55 -5.81 -28.37
N GLU A 223 -0.30 -5.48 -29.64
CA GLU A 223 -1.09 -5.91 -30.80
C GLU A 223 -0.95 -7.40 -31.11
N LYS A 224 0.09 -8.06 -30.58
CA LYS A 224 0.32 -9.50 -30.75
C LYS A 224 -0.26 -10.34 -29.61
N LYS A 225 -0.82 -9.70 -28.60
CA LYS A 225 -1.44 -10.37 -27.45
C LYS A 225 -2.90 -10.70 -27.74
N ARG A 226 -3.42 -11.70 -27.02
CA ARG A 226 -4.81 -12.17 -27.13
C ARG A 226 -5.76 -11.19 -26.44
N ASP A 227 -6.90 -10.90 -27.09
CA ASP A 227 -8.01 -10.10 -26.57
C ASP A 227 -8.79 -10.82 -25.45
N LEU A 228 -8.09 -11.17 -24.37
CA LEU A 228 -8.64 -11.90 -23.23
C LEU A 228 -8.09 -11.32 -21.93
N LEU A 229 -8.96 -11.24 -20.92
CA LEU A 229 -8.56 -11.04 -19.54
C LEU A 229 -7.99 -12.32 -18.96
N PHE A 230 -6.81 -12.23 -18.36
CA PHE A 230 -6.16 -13.38 -17.75
C PHE A 230 -5.89 -13.19 -16.26
N PHE A 231 -6.13 -14.27 -15.51
CA PHE A 231 -5.81 -14.34 -14.08
C PHE A 231 -5.47 -15.78 -13.64
N ARG A 232 -4.38 -15.91 -12.87
CA ARG A 232 -4.05 -17.10 -12.07
C ARG A 232 -3.59 -16.65 -10.70
N GLY A 233 -4.36 -16.95 -9.66
CA GLY A 233 -4.06 -16.52 -8.30
C GLY A 233 -4.89 -17.25 -7.24
N ALA A 234 -4.47 -17.19 -5.98
CA ALA A 234 -5.28 -17.70 -4.88
C ALA A 234 -6.45 -16.73 -4.61
N CYS A 235 -7.62 -17.27 -4.35
CA CYS A 235 -8.85 -16.49 -4.13
C CYS A 235 -9.57 -16.83 -2.81
N PRO A 236 -8.88 -16.94 -1.66
CA PRO A 236 -9.56 -17.21 -0.40
C PRO A 236 -10.40 -16.02 0.10
N GLN A 237 -10.13 -14.80 -0.40
CA GLN A 237 -10.87 -13.61 -0.02
C GLN A 237 -12.20 -13.51 -0.79
N GLU A 238 -13.27 -13.15 -0.08
CA GLU A 238 -14.65 -13.05 -0.62
C GLU A 238 -14.74 -12.25 -1.92
N HIS A 239 -14.05 -11.11 -2.01
CA HIS A 239 -14.07 -10.29 -3.22
C HIS A 239 -13.42 -10.99 -4.42
N ARG A 240 -12.33 -11.74 -4.22
CA ARG A 240 -11.71 -12.54 -5.29
C ARG A 240 -12.58 -13.74 -5.67
N SER A 241 -13.21 -14.40 -4.69
CA SER A 241 -14.17 -15.47 -4.94
C SER A 241 -15.36 -14.98 -5.77
N ARG A 242 -15.93 -13.82 -5.42
CA ARG A 242 -17.01 -13.17 -6.15
C ARG A 242 -16.64 -12.91 -7.62
N PHE A 243 -15.45 -12.39 -7.88
CA PHE A 243 -14.97 -12.18 -9.25
C PHE A 243 -14.95 -13.49 -10.06
N LEU A 244 -14.42 -14.58 -9.47
CA LEU A 244 -14.43 -15.89 -10.12
C LEU A 244 -15.85 -16.38 -10.37
N HIS A 245 -16.75 -16.28 -9.39
CA HIS A 245 -18.14 -16.71 -9.56
C HIS A 245 -18.85 -15.98 -10.70
N GLN A 246 -18.62 -14.67 -10.85
CA GLN A 246 -19.25 -13.86 -11.89
C GLN A 246 -18.67 -14.14 -13.29
N TYR A 247 -17.33 -14.27 -13.41
CA TYR A 247 -16.67 -14.17 -14.71
C TYR A 247 -15.89 -15.43 -15.15
N PHE A 248 -15.87 -16.52 -14.38
CA PHE A 248 -15.07 -17.71 -14.74
C PHE A 248 -15.40 -18.31 -16.10
N SER A 249 -16.69 -18.32 -16.47
CA SER A 249 -17.18 -18.82 -17.76
C SER A 249 -17.34 -17.73 -18.81
N HIS A 250 -16.86 -16.50 -18.55
CA HIS A 250 -17.03 -15.38 -19.46
C HIS A 250 -16.15 -15.55 -20.72
N PRO A 251 -16.67 -15.36 -21.95
CA PRO A 251 -15.95 -15.65 -23.19
C PRO A 251 -14.68 -14.82 -23.40
N LEU A 252 -14.61 -13.63 -22.79
CA LEU A 252 -13.42 -12.78 -22.83
C LEU A 252 -12.46 -12.99 -21.64
N CYS A 253 -12.60 -14.08 -20.89
CA CYS A 253 -11.86 -14.31 -19.66
C CYS A 253 -11.22 -15.71 -19.62
N ASP A 254 -9.97 -15.77 -19.18
CA ASP A 254 -9.28 -16.99 -18.82
C ASP A 254 -8.76 -16.88 -17.37
N LEU A 255 -9.65 -17.25 -16.45
CA LEU A 255 -9.43 -17.11 -15.00
C LEU A 255 -9.16 -18.46 -14.35
N GLY A 256 -8.46 -18.48 -13.22
CA GLY A 256 -8.21 -19.70 -12.46
C GLY A 256 -7.73 -19.45 -11.04
N HIS A 257 -8.31 -20.20 -10.11
CA HIS A 257 -7.85 -20.33 -8.73
C HIS A 257 -6.61 -21.22 -8.66
N THR A 258 -5.62 -20.85 -7.85
CA THR A 258 -4.35 -21.59 -7.67
C THR A 258 -3.95 -21.79 -6.19
N GLY A 259 -4.88 -21.54 -5.27
CA GLY A 259 -4.74 -21.77 -3.83
C GLY A 259 -5.08 -23.21 -3.43
N GLY A 260 -5.63 -23.41 -2.22
CA GLY A 260 -6.10 -24.73 -1.78
C GLY A 260 -7.24 -25.21 -2.67
N ALA A 261 -7.13 -26.43 -3.23
CA ALA A 261 -8.12 -26.95 -4.17
C ALA A 261 -9.53 -27.08 -3.55
N ASP A 262 -9.60 -27.23 -2.23
CA ASP A 262 -10.79 -27.26 -1.39
C ASP A 262 -11.50 -25.90 -1.27
N GLU A 263 -10.78 -24.78 -1.45
CA GLU A 263 -11.37 -23.43 -1.40
C GLU A 263 -12.32 -23.21 -2.59
N HIS A 264 -11.89 -23.59 -3.80
CA HIS A 264 -12.64 -23.38 -5.04
C HIS A 264 -12.43 -24.53 -6.06
N PRO A 265 -13.01 -25.72 -5.82
CA PRO A 265 -12.77 -26.90 -6.67
C PRO A 265 -13.12 -26.64 -8.15
N THR A 266 -14.26 -26.01 -8.41
CA THR A 266 -14.77 -25.72 -9.77
C THR A 266 -13.89 -24.73 -10.54
N TYR A 267 -13.19 -23.83 -9.84
CA TYR A 267 -12.42 -22.75 -10.47
C TYR A 267 -10.92 -23.02 -10.46
N THR A 268 -10.48 -24.18 -9.95
CA THR A 268 -9.07 -24.51 -9.81
C THR A 268 -8.44 -24.79 -11.17
N LYS A 269 -7.33 -24.10 -11.47
CA LYS A 269 -6.49 -24.31 -12.66
C LYS A 269 -5.03 -24.40 -12.23
N PRO A 270 -4.13 -25.02 -13.05
CA PRO A 270 -2.72 -25.07 -12.73
C PRO A 270 -2.10 -23.67 -12.64
N LYS A 271 -1.05 -23.54 -11.83
CA LYS A 271 -0.19 -22.35 -11.81
C LYS A 271 0.51 -22.20 -13.14
N ILE A 272 0.54 -20.97 -13.65
CA ILE A 272 1.17 -20.63 -14.92
C ILE A 272 2.34 -19.65 -14.64
N PRO A 273 3.50 -19.79 -15.31
CA PRO A 273 4.62 -18.85 -15.15
C PRO A 273 4.27 -17.44 -15.64
N LYS A 274 4.82 -16.39 -15.02
CA LYS A 274 4.58 -14.98 -15.42
C LYS A 274 4.77 -14.71 -16.91
N LYS A 275 5.75 -15.37 -17.55
CA LYS A 275 6.02 -15.21 -19.00
C LYS A 275 4.81 -15.59 -19.87
N GLU A 276 4.07 -16.62 -19.49
CA GLU A 276 2.90 -17.05 -20.24
C GLU A 276 1.71 -16.08 -20.09
N HIS A 277 1.64 -15.36 -18.97
CA HIS A 277 0.62 -14.32 -18.78
C HIS A 277 0.81 -13.18 -19.79
N LEU A 278 2.04 -12.93 -20.27
CA LEU A 278 2.35 -11.84 -21.19
C LEU A 278 1.72 -12.02 -22.58
N HIS A 279 1.14 -13.18 -22.90
CA HIS A 279 0.42 -13.39 -24.15
C HIS A 279 -1.00 -12.78 -24.16
N TYR A 280 -1.45 -12.18 -23.07
CA TYR A 280 -2.80 -11.66 -22.89
C TYR A 280 -2.78 -10.13 -22.80
N LYS A 281 -3.71 -9.46 -23.49
CA LYS A 281 -3.80 -8.00 -23.49
C LYS A 281 -4.17 -7.47 -22.12
N PHE A 282 -5.09 -8.13 -21.43
CA PHE A 282 -5.60 -7.66 -20.14
C PHE A 282 -5.14 -8.58 -19.01
N LEU A 283 -4.51 -8.00 -17.98
CA LEU A 283 -4.05 -8.73 -16.81
C LEU A 283 -4.74 -8.19 -15.56
N LEU A 284 -5.45 -9.08 -14.86
CA LEU A 284 -6.21 -8.72 -13.67
C LEU A 284 -5.29 -8.64 -12.44
N SER A 285 -5.40 -7.55 -11.69
CA SER A 285 -4.72 -7.35 -10.41
C SER A 285 -5.73 -7.07 -9.30
N LEU A 286 -6.13 -8.11 -8.56
CA LEU A 286 -6.96 -7.98 -7.37
C LEU A 286 -6.09 -8.03 -6.11
N GLU A 287 -6.27 -7.09 -5.18
CA GLU A 287 -5.66 -7.13 -3.85
C GLU A 287 -6.10 -8.37 -3.06
N GLY A 288 -5.30 -8.78 -2.07
CA GLY A 288 -5.54 -9.97 -1.26
C GLY A 288 -5.78 -9.57 0.18
N ASN A 289 -4.82 -9.92 1.04
CA ASN A 289 -4.76 -9.37 2.40
C ASN A 289 -4.33 -7.90 2.36
N ASP A 290 -3.30 -7.60 1.56
CA ASP A 290 -2.71 -6.29 1.28
C ASP A 290 -2.56 -6.08 -0.25
N VAL A 291 -1.52 -5.34 -0.66
CA VAL A 291 -1.18 -5.06 -2.06
C VAL A 291 -1.01 -6.34 -2.90
N ALA A 292 -1.57 -6.32 -4.11
CA ALA A 292 -1.45 -7.47 -5.01
C ALA A 292 0.01 -7.70 -5.45
N SER A 293 0.53 -8.91 -5.20
CA SER A 293 1.92 -9.25 -5.59
C SER A 293 2.16 -9.24 -7.11
N ASN A 294 1.11 -9.22 -7.93
CA ASN A 294 1.23 -9.14 -9.38
C ASN A 294 1.23 -7.73 -9.97
N LEU A 295 0.73 -6.74 -9.22
CA LEU A 295 0.51 -5.37 -9.70
C LEU A 295 1.74 -4.79 -10.42
N LYS A 296 2.88 -4.73 -9.72
CA LYS A 296 4.08 -4.04 -10.20
C LYS A 296 4.66 -4.63 -11.47
N TRP A 297 4.59 -5.95 -11.64
CA TRP A 297 5.11 -6.59 -12.86
C TRP A 297 4.10 -6.52 -14.02
N ILE A 298 2.79 -6.43 -13.72
CA ILE A 298 1.78 -6.14 -14.75
C ILE A 298 1.97 -4.71 -15.27
N LEU A 299 2.06 -3.73 -14.36
CA LEU A 299 2.27 -2.32 -14.71
C LEU A 299 3.56 -2.06 -15.48
N GLY A 300 4.59 -2.91 -15.27
CA GLY A 300 5.85 -2.87 -16.02
C GLY A 300 5.88 -3.73 -17.28
N SER A 301 4.76 -4.35 -17.68
CA SER A 301 4.64 -5.16 -18.90
C SER A 301 3.98 -4.36 -20.04
N ASN A 302 3.84 -4.97 -21.21
CA ASN A 302 3.08 -4.43 -22.33
C ASN A 302 1.61 -4.87 -22.31
N SER A 303 1.08 -5.34 -21.18
CA SER A 303 -0.32 -5.70 -20.99
C SER A 303 -1.05 -4.66 -20.15
N LEU A 304 -2.31 -4.38 -20.46
CA LEU A 304 -3.14 -3.44 -19.73
C LEU A 304 -3.53 -4.03 -18.37
N CYS A 305 -3.14 -3.34 -17.30
CA CYS A 305 -3.55 -3.69 -15.93
C CYS A 305 -5.03 -3.35 -15.73
N ILE A 306 -5.84 -4.33 -15.35
CA ILE A 306 -7.22 -4.13 -14.93
C ILE A 306 -7.30 -4.35 -13.41
N MET A 307 -7.75 -3.35 -12.67
CA MET A 307 -7.86 -3.44 -11.21
C MET A 307 -8.86 -2.44 -10.62
N PRO A 308 -9.42 -2.73 -9.42
CA PRO A 308 -10.06 -1.72 -8.59
C PRO A 308 -9.07 -0.67 -8.10
N LYS A 309 -9.60 0.44 -7.55
CA LYS A 309 -8.76 1.43 -6.87
C LYS A 309 -7.95 0.75 -5.75
N PRO A 310 -6.63 1.02 -5.64
CA PRO A 310 -5.83 0.48 -4.55
C PRO A 310 -6.40 0.86 -3.19
N ARG A 311 -6.46 -0.09 -2.25
CA ARG A 311 -6.88 0.16 -0.86
C ARG A 311 -5.70 0.15 0.09
N TYR A 312 -4.61 -0.49 -0.33
CA TYR A 312 -3.38 -0.57 0.43
C TYR A 312 -2.23 0.03 -0.35
N GLU A 313 -1.29 0.55 0.40
CA GLU A 313 -0.07 1.10 -0.15
C GLU A 313 1.14 0.42 0.46
N SER A 314 2.16 0.26 -0.36
CA SER A 314 3.49 -0.21 -0.03
C SER A 314 4.53 0.83 -0.47
N TRP A 315 5.81 0.43 -0.43
CA TRP A 315 6.91 1.23 -0.96
C TRP A 315 6.74 1.71 -2.44
N PHE A 316 5.81 1.12 -3.20
CA PHE A 316 5.52 1.52 -4.58
C PHE A 316 4.49 2.65 -4.72
N MET A 317 4.02 3.23 -3.61
CA MET A 317 3.19 4.44 -3.60
C MET A 317 1.87 4.27 -4.38
N GLU A 318 1.19 3.15 -4.17
CA GLU A 318 -0.05 2.80 -4.85
C GLU A 318 -1.13 3.90 -4.78
N GLU A 319 -1.15 4.74 -3.74
CA GLU A 319 -2.06 5.90 -3.64
C GLU A 319 -1.88 6.90 -4.81
N LYS A 320 -0.68 6.96 -5.39
CA LYS A 320 -0.37 7.84 -6.54
C LYS A 320 -0.75 7.25 -7.90
N LEU A 321 -1.25 6.01 -7.95
CA LEU A 321 -1.74 5.43 -9.20
C LEU A 321 -3.10 6.04 -9.56
N GLU A 322 -3.10 6.84 -10.61
CA GLU A 322 -4.31 7.41 -11.20
C GLU A 322 -5.07 6.41 -12.08
N ALA A 323 -6.37 6.28 -11.83
CA ALA A 323 -7.30 5.47 -12.60
C ALA A 323 -7.42 5.95 -14.04
N ASN A 324 -7.42 5.03 -15.00
CA ASN A 324 -7.42 5.27 -16.45
C ASN A 324 -6.24 6.10 -16.97
N VAL A 325 -5.22 6.33 -16.13
CA VAL A 325 -3.92 6.88 -16.51
C VAL A 325 -2.84 5.81 -16.40
N HIS A 326 -2.81 5.06 -15.29
CA HIS A 326 -1.83 4.00 -15.04
C HIS A 326 -2.42 2.58 -15.09
N TYR A 327 -3.74 2.44 -14.98
CA TYR A 327 -4.45 1.17 -15.06
C TYR A 327 -5.90 1.42 -15.53
N ALA A 328 -6.54 0.42 -16.12
CA ALA A 328 -7.95 0.46 -16.45
C ALA A 328 -8.80 0.17 -15.20
N LEU A 329 -9.70 1.11 -14.85
CA LEU A 329 -10.48 1.04 -13.63
C LEU A 329 -11.58 -0.03 -13.71
N LEU A 330 -11.48 -1.03 -12.84
CA LEU A 330 -12.54 -1.98 -12.56
C LEU A 330 -13.34 -1.52 -11.33
N ASN A 331 -14.67 -1.56 -11.38
CA ASN A 331 -15.50 -1.21 -10.23
C ASN A 331 -15.31 -2.21 -9.08
N ASP A 332 -15.56 -1.78 -7.84
CA ASP A 332 -15.46 -2.66 -6.66
C ASP A 332 -16.42 -3.87 -6.71
N ASP A 333 -17.56 -3.70 -7.39
CA ASP A 333 -18.56 -4.75 -7.66
C ASP A 333 -18.31 -5.52 -8.96
N TYR A 334 -17.29 -5.10 -9.72
CA TYR A 334 -16.87 -5.63 -11.02
C TYR A 334 -17.85 -5.42 -12.18
N GLY A 335 -18.95 -4.70 -11.97
CA GLY A 335 -20.07 -4.62 -12.92
C GLY A 335 -19.76 -3.92 -14.25
N ASN A 336 -18.61 -3.25 -14.38
CA ASN A 336 -18.19 -2.59 -15.62
C ASN A 336 -17.23 -3.43 -16.48
N LEU A 337 -16.94 -4.68 -16.12
CA LEU A 337 -15.89 -5.46 -16.80
C LEU A 337 -16.14 -5.62 -18.30
N ASP A 338 -17.38 -5.92 -18.71
CA ASP A 338 -17.71 -6.20 -20.12
C ASP A 338 -17.45 -4.98 -20.99
N SER A 339 -18.04 -3.85 -20.64
CA SER A 339 -17.83 -2.58 -21.35
C SER A 339 -16.37 -2.14 -21.32
N LEU A 340 -15.64 -2.42 -20.24
CA LEU A 340 -14.22 -2.10 -20.13
C LEU A 340 -13.37 -2.90 -21.13
N LEU A 341 -13.60 -4.21 -21.23
CA LEU A 341 -12.88 -5.08 -22.18
C LEU A 341 -13.24 -4.73 -23.63
N GLU A 342 -14.54 -4.59 -23.93
CA GLU A 342 -15.00 -4.22 -25.28
C GLU A 342 -14.41 -2.89 -25.75
N PHE A 343 -14.37 -1.89 -24.87
CA PHE A 343 -13.76 -0.60 -25.16
C PHE A 343 -12.28 -0.74 -25.56
N PHE A 344 -11.45 -1.37 -24.73
CA PHE A 344 -10.02 -1.45 -25.02
C PHE A 344 -9.64 -2.44 -26.14
N ILE A 345 -10.54 -3.36 -26.50
CA ILE A 345 -10.42 -4.15 -27.73
C ILE A 345 -10.62 -3.25 -28.96
N ALA A 346 -11.66 -2.40 -28.95
CA ALA A 346 -11.96 -1.48 -30.03
C ALA A 346 -10.98 -0.29 -30.12
N HIS A 347 -10.36 0.08 -28.99
CA HIS A 347 -9.50 1.24 -28.84
C HIS A 347 -8.09 0.88 -28.34
N PRO A 348 -7.27 0.16 -29.14
CA PRO A 348 -5.97 -0.33 -28.69
C PRO A 348 -4.97 0.79 -28.36
N LYS A 349 -5.08 1.97 -28.98
CA LYS A 349 -4.21 3.12 -28.70
C LYS A 349 -4.41 3.65 -27.28
N ASP A 350 -5.66 3.69 -26.81
CA ASP A 350 -5.98 4.16 -25.46
C ASP A 350 -5.40 3.20 -24.40
N ALA A 351 -5.44 1.88 -24.66
CA ALA A 351 -4.77 0.91 -23.80
C ALA A 351 -3.25 1.11 -23.77
N GLN A 352 -2.63 1.37 -24.92
CA GLN A 352 -1.19 1.58 -25.03
C GLN A 352 -0.72 2.85 -24.34
N GLU A 353 -1.51 3.92 -24.34
CA GLU A 353 -1.23 5.14 -23.59
C GLU A 353 -1.20 4.87 -22.08
N ILE A 354 -2.20 4.14 -21.56
CA ILE A 354 -2.23 3.74 -20.15
C ILE A 354 -1.01 2.87 -19.79
N ILE A 355 -0.67 1.90 -20.64
CA ILE A 355 0.50 1.05 -20.47
C ILE A 355 1.79 1.88 -20.46
N HIS A 356 1.93 2.86 -21.35
CA HIS A 356 3.09 3.74 -21.41
C HIS A 356 3.26 4.55 -20.12
N ASN A 357 2.19 5.14 -19.62
CA ASN A 357 2.18 5.88 -18.36
C ASN A 357 2.51 4.95 -17.17
N ALA A 358 1.95 3.74 -17.14
CA ALA A 358 2.24 2.74 -16.12
C ALA A 358 3.73 2.33 -16.11
N ASN A 359 4.28 2.06 -17.29
CA ASN A 359 5.69 1.72 -17.47
C ASN A 359 6.59 2.88 -17.00
N THR A 360 6.24 4.12 -17.34
CA THR A 360 6.96 5.33 -16.93
C THR A 360 6.94 5.48 -15.41
N TYR A 361 5.77 5.28 -14.77
CA TYR A 361 5.65 5.26 -13.32
C TYR A 361 6.57 4.21 -12.67
N CYS A 362 6.63 3.00 -13.24
CA CYS A 362 7.49 1.93 -12.74
C CYS A 362 9.00 2.27 -12.78
N GLN A 363 9.45 3.14 -13.68
CA GLN A 363 10.88 3.50 -13.81
C GLN A 363 11.41 4.21 -12.56
N ALA A 364 10.56 4.95 -11.84
CA ALA A 364 10.93 5.67 -10.62
C ALA A 364 11.46 4.76 -9.49
N PHE A 365 11.19 3.45 -9.56
CA PHE A 365 11.53 2.46 -8.53
C PHE A 365 12.65 1.48 -8.96
N GLN A 366 13.34 1.77 -10.07
CA GLN A 366 14.37 0.87 -10.63
C GLN A 366 15.80 1.32 -10.35
N ASN A 367 16.01 2.55 -9.89
CA ASN A 367 17.37 3.07 -9.61
C ASN A 367 17.84 2.65 -8.20
N PRO A 368 18.79 1.70 -8.08
CA PRO A 368 19.20 1.17 -6.77
C PRO A 368 19.83 2.23 -5.86
N ARG A 369 20.44 3.29 -6.40
CA ARG A 369 21.04 4.37 -5.61
C ARG A 369 19.96 5.24 -4.95
N ILE A 370 18.87 5.51 -5.67
CA ILE A 370 17.70 6.23 -5.13
C ILE A 370 16.99 5.36 -4.09
N GLU A 371 16.78 4.06 -4.39
CA GLU A 371 16.17 3.13 -3.43
C GLU A 371 16.98 3.03 -2.13
N GLU A 372 18.31 2.96 -2.22
CA GLU A 372 19.20 2.97 -1.05
C GLU A 372 19.08 4.27 -0.26
N ALA A 373 19.09 5.43 -0.93
CA ALA A 373 18.95 6.73 -0.28
C ALA A 373 17.63 6.84 0.48
N CYS A 374 16.50 6.49 -0.15
CA CYS A 374 15.19 6.52 0.47
C CYS A 374 15.11 5.60 1.70
N ASN A 375 15.59 4.34 1.62
CA ASN A 375 15.54 3.41 2.75
C ASN A 375 16.38 3.91 3.95
N LEU A 376 17.58 4.45 3.68
CA LEU A 376 18.43 5.01 4.73
C LEU A 376 17.79 6.26 5.35
N LEU A 377 17.26 7.17 4.54
CA LEU A 377 16.67 8.41 5.02
C LEU A 377 15.37 8.20 5.80
N VAL A 378 14.54 7.22 5.43
CA VAL A 378 13.38 6.81 6.24
C VAL A 378 13.81 6.40 7.64
N LEU A 379 14.85 5.57 7.76
CA LEU A 379 15.37 5.14 9.07
C LEU A 379 16.09 6.26 9.82
N ARG A 380 16.84 7.13 9.12
CA ARG A 380 17.46 8.32 9.73
C ARG A 380 16.41 9.24 10.33
N LYS A 381 15.35 9.51 9.58
CA LYS A 381 14.19 10.29 10.06
C LYS A 381 13.52 9.61 11.26
N TYR A 382 13.32 8.30 11.22
CA TYR A 382 12.77 7.53 12.34
C TYR A 382 13.62 7.70 13.61
N PHE A 383 14.93 7.48 13.52
CA PHE A 383 15.81 7.55 14.69
C PHE A 383 15.96 8.96 15.24
N TYR A 384 15.90 9.98 14.38
CA TYR A 384 15.84 11.38 14.80
C TYR A 384 14.57 11.72 15.58
N LEU A 385 13.41 11.41 15.00
CA LEU A 385 12.12 11.66 15.65
C LEU A 385 11.92 10.80 16.91
N SER A 386 12.69 9.72 17.06
CA SER A 386 12.67 8.90 18.28
C SER A 386 13.70 9.28 19.35
N ASP A 387 14.40 10.39 19.18
CA ASP A 387 15.47 10.88 20.08
C ASP A 387 16.66 9.92 20.24
N GLN A 388 16.96 9.15 19.20
CA GLN A 388 18.03 8.14 19.22
C GLN A 388 19.26 8.55 18.42
N GLY A 389 19.13 9.43 17.43
CA GLY A 389 20.27 9.92 16.66
C GLY A 389 20.05 11.27 15.99
N ASP A 390 21.13 11.99 15.71
CA ASP A 390 21.07 13.32 15.12
C ASP A 390 21.02 13.30 13.59
N LEU A 391 20.46 14.35 12.99
CA LEU A 391 20.52 14.64 11.56
C LEU A 391 21.49 15.79 11.27
N SER A 392 22.25 15.70 10.17
CA SER A 392 23.01 16.84 9.66
C SER A 392 22.08 17.96 9.17
N PRO A 393 22.57 19.21 9.04
CA PRO A 393 21.78 20.32 8.49
C PRO A 393 21.19 20.03 7.12
N ASN A 394 21.95 19.37 6.24
CA ASN A 394 21.49 19.00 4.89
C ASN A 394 20.38 17.94 4.94
N GLU A 395 20.47 16.96 5.85
CA GLU A 395 19.41 15.97 6.06
C GLU A 395 18.13 16.64 6.57
N ARG A 396 18.21 17.53 7.56
CA ARG A 396 17.04 18.26 8.07
C ARG A 396 16.37 19.08 6.98
N ALA A 397 17.15 19.83 6.21
CA ALA A 397 16.64 20.62 5.09
C ALA A 397 15.95 19.74 4.03
N LEU A 398 16.57 18.61 3.65
CA LEU A 398 15.99 17.67 2.68
C LEU A 398 14.69 17.01 3.18
N LEU A 399 14.62 16.71 4.48
CA LEU A 399 13.50 16.02 5.11
C LEU A 399 12.37 16.96 5.57
N GLY A 400 12.57 18.28 5.49
CA GLY A 400 11.61 19.28 5.92
C GLY A 400 11.37 19.27 7.44
N LEU A 401 12.46 19.11 8.22
CA LEU A 401 12.43 19.01 9.69
C LEU A 401 13.13 20.17 10.38
#